data_AF-A0A7K4J6K4-F1
#
_entry.id   AF-A0A7K4J6K4-F1
#
_cell.length_a   1.000
_cell.length_b   1.000
_cell.length_c   1.000
_cell.angle_alpha   90.00
_cell.angle_beta   90.00
_cell.angle_gamma   90.00
#
_symmetry.space_group_name_H-M   'P 1'
#
loop_
_entity.id
_entity.type
_entity.pdbx_description
1 polymer ?
#
loop_
_entity_poly.entity_id
_entity_poly.type
_entity_poly.pdbx_seq_one_letter_code
_entity_poly.pdbx_strand_id
1 'polypeptide(L)'
;CEVGAGAARGLGRARPPLRRLRSLSAVTEGEPGEGREPFELPRFWDALGQTVKVTSQEATKLSLAFSRPPVASAEDCQKLSEDVQNAVLAVAAVYYWLPKGQGTTLRKMVRDATTEVVEGMIQLTETILSAPLESLSPEQLISTGGVWEACEQVSSLPRDNQAAVASALAACLGVVKDALEEMEHAVVEGQDPYSDIMEDEELGFRGNRDTYWSEADRKLLSSCMGLMKASKAC
;
A
#
# COMPACT_ATOMS: atom_id res chain seq x y z
N CYS A 1 37.61 4.33 -18.24
CA CYS A 1 36.44 4.03 -19.09
C CYS A 1 35.87 2.60 -18.93
N GLU A 2 36.52 1.68 -18.21
CA GLU A 2 36.03 0.29 -18.10
C GLU A 2 34.95 0.07 -17.02
N VAL A 3 34.95 0.88 -15.95
CA VAL A 3 33.99 0.77 -14.83
C VAL A 3 32.54 0.99 -15.28
N GLY A 4 32.30 1.94 -16.20
CA GLY A 4 30.96 2.21 -16.75
C GLY A 4 30.43 1.12 -17.69
N ALA A 5 31.32 0.38 -18.37
CA ALA A 5 30.93 -0.68 -19.30
C ALA A 5 30.50 -1.97 -18.58
N GLY A 6 31.11 -2.29 -17.43
CA GLY A 6 30.71 -3.42 -16.59
C GLY A 6 29.34 -3.20 -15.94
N ALA A 7 29.12 -2.00 -15.41
CA ALA A 7 27.86 -1.62 -14.77
C ALA A 7 26.66 -1.62 -15.73
N ALA A 8 26.84 -1.10 -16.95
CA ALA A 8 25.82 -1.15 -18.00
C ALA A 8 25.51 -2.59 -18.47
N ARG A 9 26.52 -3.49 -18.50
CA ARG A 9 26.32 -4.91 -18.83
C ARG A 9 25.60 -5.69 -17.72
N GLY A 10 25.90 -5.40 -16.45
CA GLY A 10 25.24 -6.01 -15.28
C GLY A 10 23.74 -5.67 -15.22
N LEU A 11 23.39 -4.38 -15.35
CA LEU A 11 22.00 -3.92 -15.49
C LEU A 11 21.30 -4.53 -16.70
N GLY A 12 22.01 -4.65 -17.84
CA GLY A 12 21.49 -5.29 -19.05
C GLY A 12 21.04 -6.73 -18.84
N ARG A 13 21.75 -7.51 -18.00
CA ARG A 13 21.40 -8.91 -17.68
C ARG A 13 20.43 -9.06 -16.51
N ALA A 14 20.37 -8.10 -15.59
CA ALA A 14 19.37 -8.06 -14.52
C ALA A 14 17.96 -7.69 -15.07
N ARG A 15 17.89 -6.91 -16.15
CA ARG A 15 16.63 -6.43 -16.74
C ARG A 15 15.60 -7.52 -17.09
N PRO A 16 15.94 -8.62 -17.76
CA PRO A 16 14.94 -9.64 -18.12
C PRO A 16 14.24 -10.33 -16.92
N PRO A 17 14.95 -10.88 -15.91
CA PRO A 17 14.30 -11.45 -14.72
C PRO A 17 13.52 -10.42 -13.91
N LEU A 18 14.07 -9.22 -13.73
CA LEU A 18 13.39 -8.13 -13.03
C LEU A 18 12.11 -7.65 -13.75
N ARG A 19 12.10 -7.65 -15.09
CA ARG A 19 10.88 -7.37 -15.87
C ARG A 19 9.82 -8.46 -15.75
N ARG A 20 10.18 -9.71 -15.40
CA ARG A 20 9.19 -10.77 -15.14
C ARG A 20 8.41 -10.53 -13.86
N LEU A 21 8.92 -9.77 -12.90
CA LEU A 21 8.17 -9.38 -11.70
C LEU A 21 6.89 -8.62 -12.04
N ARG A 22 6.88 -7.82 -13.12
CA ARG A 22 5.66 -7.12 -13.58
C ARG A 22 4.52 -8.07 -13.96
N SER A 23 4.80 -9.31 -14.35
CA SER A 23 3.73 -10.29 -14.59
C SER A 23 3.09 -10.83 -13.31
N LEU A 24 3.67 -10.54 -12.14
CA LEU A 24 3.18 -10.98 -10.83
C LEU A 24 2.38 -9.91 -10.08
N SER A 25 2.32 -8.66 -10.57
CA SER A 25 1.60 -7.57 -9.89
C SER A 25 0.11 -7.84 -9.69
N ALA A 26 -0.45 -8.77 -10.46
CA ALA A 26 -1.82 -9.25 -10.28
C ALA A 26 -1.84 -10.54 -9.45
N VAL A 27 -1.66 -10.44 -8.13
CA VAL A 27 -2.06 -11.54 -7.23
C VAL A 27 -3.59 -11.60 -7.28
N THR A 28 -4.12 -12.46 -8.15
CA THR A 28 -5.56 -12.52 -8.42
C THR A 28 -6.33 -13.26 -7.33
N GLU A 29 -7.66 -13.12 -7.34
CA GLU A 29 -8.55 -14.08 -6.69
C GLU A 29 -8.50 -15.42 -7.44
N GLY A 30 -7.37 -16.13 -7.33
CA GLY A 30 -7.28 -17.52 -7.76
C GLY A 30 -7.91 -18.44 -6.72
N GLU A 31 -8.31 -19.64 -7.16
CA GLU A 31 -8.67 -20.71 -6.24
C GLU A 31 -7.45 -21.07 -5.37
N PRO A 32 -7.65 -21.42 -4.08
CA PRO A 32 -6.57 -21.98 -3.30
C PRO A 32 -6.00 -23.21 -4.01
N GLY A 33 -4.69 -23.41 -3.93
CA GLY A 33 -4.08 -24.60 -4.51
C GLY A 33 -4.74 -25.85 -3.94
N GLU A 34 -5.11 -26.82 -4.79
CA GLU A 34 -5.60 -28.13 -4.36
C GLU A 34 -4.47 -28.89 -3.66
N GLY A 35 -4.23 -28.56 -2.40
CA GLY A 35 -3.34 -29.31 -1.52
C GLY A 35 -3.98 -30.65 -1.19
N ARG A 36 -3.25 -31.75 -1.42
CA ARG A 36 -3.64 -33.09 -0.96
C ARG A 36 -3.57 -33.25 0.57
N GLU A 37 -2.89 -32.34 1.25
CA GLU A 37 -2.72 -32.34 2.71
C GLU A 37 -3.72 -31.42 3.41
N PRO A 38 -4.14 -31.75 4.65
CA PRO A 38 -4.97 -30.86 5.44
C PRO A 38 -4.26 -29.52 5.71
N PHE A 39 -5.00 -28.42 5.60
CA PHE A 39 -4.47 -27.08 5.86
C PHE A 39 -4.17 -26.88 7.35
N GLU A 40 -2.96 -26.41 7.65
CA GLU A 40 -2.50 -26.09 9.00
C GLU A 40 -2.23 -24.58 9.12
N LEU A 41 -3.08 -23.88 9.88
CA LEU A 41 -3.02 -22.42 10.03
C LEU A 41 -1.67 -21.91 10.61
N PRO A 42 -1.06 -22.54 11.65
CA PRO A 42 0.24 -22.09 12.15
C PRO A 42 1.35 -22.21 11.09
N ARG A 43 1.39 -23.33 10.37
CA ARG A 43 2.37 -23.59 9.31
C ARG A 43 2.25 -22.57 8.17
N PHE A 44 1.03 -22.17 7.82
CA PHE A 44 0.79 -21.08 6.87
C PHE A 44 1.41 -19.76 7.33
N TRP A 45 1.15 -19.35 8.57
CA TRP A 45 1.67 -18.10 9.12
C TRP A 45 3.19 -18.09 9.26
N ASP A 46 3.79 -19.21 9.67
CA ASP A 46 5.23 -19.36 9.75
C ASP A 46 5.88 -19.26 8.36
N ALA A 47 5.30 -19.94 7.36
CA ALA A 47 5.76 -19.87 5.97
C ALA A 47 5.63 -18.46 5.39
N LEU A 48 4.51 -17.78 5.65
CA LEU A 48 4.28 -16.41 5.18
C LEU A 48 5.29 -15.46 5.83
N GLY A 49 5.46 -15.52 7.16
CA GLY A 49 6.44 -14.71 7.89
C GLY A 49 7.88 -14.93 7.41
N GLN A 50 8.26 -16.18 7.15
CA GLN A 50 9.59 -16.50 6.65
C GLN A 50 9.81 -15.98 5.22
N THR A 51 8.83 -16.11 4.34
CA THR A 51 8.94 -15.64 2.94
C THR A 51 9.01 -14.12 2.86
N VAL A 52 8.20 -13.37 3.62
CA VAL A 52 8.30 -11.90 3.63
C VAL A 52 9.61 -11.40 4.23
N LYS A 53 10.15 -12.09 5.24
CA LYS A 53 11.48 -11.80 5.79
C LYS A 53 12.57 -11.97 4.75
N VAL A 54 12.53 -13.05 3.97
CA VAL A 54 13.47 -13.27 2.86
C VAL A 54 13.31 -12.16 1.82
N THR A 55 12.09 -11.80 1.43
CA THR A 55 11.83 -10.72 0.47
C THR A 55 12.42 -9.38 0.93
N SER A 56 12.24 -9.01 2.19
CA SER A 56 12.84 -7.80 2.78
C SER A 56 14.38 -7.83 2.73
N GLN A 57 14.99 -8.99 3.00
CA GLN A 57 16.45 -9.16 2.91
C GLN A 57 16.95 -9.05 1.47
N GLU A 58 16.25 -9.65 0.50
CA GLU A 58 16.59 -9.53 -0.91
C GLU A 58 16.44 -8.09 -1.43
N ALA A 59 15.44 -7.35 -0.94
CA ALA A 59 15.31 -5.92 -1.21
C ALA A 59 16.54 -5.12 -0.74
N THR A 60 17.01 -5.38 0.48
CA THR A 60 18.23 -4.76 1.02
C THR A 60 19.46 -5.12 0.20
N LYS A 61 19.65 -6.40 -0.14
CA LYS A 61 20.80 -6.85 -0.94
C LYS A 61 20.79 -6.21 -2.32
N LEU A 62 19.63 -6.21 -2.99
CA LEU A 62 19.46 -5.58 -4.30
C LEU A 62 19.80 -4.09 -4.21
N SER A 63 19.23 -3.39 -3.23
CA SER A 63 19.51 -1.96 -3.03
C SER A 63 21.01 -1.69 -2.82
N LEU A 64 21.66 -2.42 -1.91
CA LEU A 64 23.09 -2.23 -1.64
C LEU A 64 23.98 -2.57 -2.85
N ALA A 65 23.65 -3.63 -3.60
CA ALA A 65 24.43 -4.05 -4.77
C ALA A 65 24.47 -3.01 -5.90
N PHE A 66 23.48 -2.12 -5.97
CA PHE A 66 23.37 -1.06 -6.97
C PHE A 66 23.61 0.35 -6.39
N SER A 67 24.05 0.45 -5.14
CA SER A 67 24.19 1.74 -4.43
C SER A 67 25.45 2.52 -4.79
N ARG A 68 26.56 1.85 -5.13
CA ARG A 68 27.86 2.49 -5.43
C ARG A 68 28.69 1.63 -6.38
N PRO A 69 29.59 2.24 -7.19
CA PRO A 69 30.59 1.50 -7.94
C PRO A 69 31.63 0.81 -7.04
N PRO A 70 32.22 -0.32 -7.47
CA PRO A 70 31.88 -1.07 -8.69
C PRO A 70 30.55 -1.81 -8.51
N VAL A 71 29.71 -1.76 -9.53
CA VAL A 71 28.49 -2.57 -9.57
C VAL A 71 28.87 -4.05 -9.54
N ALA A 72 28.03 -4.86 -8.88
CA ALA A 72 28.21 -6.30 -8.79
C ALA A 72 28.47 -6.93 -10.17
N SER A 73 29.17 -8.08 -10.20
CA SER A 73 29.49 -8.74 -11.46
C SER A 73 28.22 -9.12 -12.23
N ALA A 74 28.34 -9.38 -13.53
CA ALA A 74 27.18 -9.78 -14.33
C ALA A 74 26.53 -11.08 -13.84
N GLU A 75 27.31 -12.00 -13.27
CA GLU A 75 26.83 -13.25 -12.66
C GLU A 75 26.12 -12.96 -11.33
N ASP A 76 26.70 -12.11 -10.49
CA ASP A 76 26.08 -11.70 -9.22
C ASP A 76 24.76 -10.94 -9.44
N CYS A 77 24.71 -10.06 -10.45
CA CYS A 77 23.49 -9.34 -10.83
C CYS A 77 22.38 -10.30 -11.28
N GLN A 78 22.74 -11.33 -12.05
CA GLN A 78 21.78 -12.35 -12.48
C GLN A 78 21.26 -13.14 -11.28
N LYS A 79 22.16 -13.61 -10.41
CA LYS A 79 21.80 -14.34 -9.20
C LYS A 79 20.91 -13.52 -8.27
N LEU A 80 21.25 -12.26 -7.99
CA LEU A 80 20.43 -11.34 -7.19
C LEU A 80 19.02 -11.17 -7.79
N SER A 81 18.93 -11.08 -9.12
CA SER A 81 17.63 -10.95 -9.78
C SER A 81 16.79 -12.23 -9.68
N GLU A 82 17.42 -13.39 -9.75
CA GLU A 82 16.77 -14.69 -9.55
C GLU A 82 16.32 -14.86 -8.09
N ASP A 83 17.17 -14.50 -7.12
CA ASP A 83 16.85 -14.54 -5.69
C ASP A 83 15.65 -13.65 -5.36
N VAL A 84 15.62 -12.42 -5.88
CA VAL A 84 14.47 -11.51 -5.78
C VAL A 84 13.21 -12.12 -6.41
N GLN A 85 13.32 -12.68 -7.62
CA GLN A 85 12.18 -13.29 -8.30
C GLN A 85 11.62 -14.47 -7.50
N ASN A 86 12.49 -15.33 -6.96
CA ASN A 86 12.11 -16.47 -6.15
C ASN A 86 11.46 -16.05 -4.83
N ALA A 87 11.98 -15.02 -4.17
CA ALA A 87 11.41 -14.49 -2.93
C ALA A 87 9.97 -13.98 -3.15
N VAL A 88 9.76 -13.16 -4.18
CA VAL A 88 8.43 -12.63 -4.53
C VAL A 88 7.45 -13.74 -4.92
N LEU A 89 7.90 -14.71 -5.72
CA LEU A 89 7.09 -15.88 -6.08
C LEU A 89 6.72 -16.73 -4.87
N ALA A 90 7.63 -16.88 -3.90
CA ALA A 90 7.38 -17.65 -2.69
C ALA A 90 6.28 -17.00 -1.83
N VAL A 91 6.32 -15.68 -1.63
CA VAL A 91 5.25 -14.97 -0.90
C VAL A 91 3.89 -15.16 -1.60
N ALA A 92 3.84 -14.94 -2.92
CA ALA A 92 2.60 -15.13 -3.68
C ALA A 92 2.10 -16.58 -3.62
N ALA A 93 2.99 -17.57 -3.71
CA ALA A 93 2.64 -18.99 -3.63
C ALA A 93 2.06 -19.36 -2.26
N VAL A 94 2.63 -18.85 -1.17
CA VAL A 94 2.13 -19.09 0.19
C VAL A 94 0.73 -18.50 0.37
N TYR A 95 0.43 -17.32 -0.20
CA TYR A 95 -0.94 -16.78 -0.19
C TYR A 95 -1.97 -17.78 -0.77
N TYR A 96 -1.65 -18.45 -1.88
CA TYR A 96 -2.55 -19.44 -2.49
C TYR A 96 -2.74 -20.70 -1.63
N TRP A 97 -1.99 -20.89 -0.54
CA TRP A 97 -2.25 -21.98 0.41
C TRP A 97 -3.42 -21.67 1.35
N LEU A 98 -3.80 -20.40 1.52
CA LEU A 98 -4.87 -19.99 2.43
C LEU A 98 -6.25 -20.30 1.83
N PRO A 99 -7.00 -21.29 2.39
CA PRO A 99 -8.28 -21.67 1.82
C PRO A 99 -9.36 -20.67 2.19
N LYS A 100 -10.36 -20.50 1.31
CA LYS A 100 -11.52 -19.63 1.54
C LYS A 100 -12.28 -19.98 2.83
N GLY A 101 -12.22 -21.24 3.27
CA GLY A 101 -12.82 -21.72 4.51
C GLY A 101 -12.26 -21.10 5.79
N GLN A 102 -11.07 -20.48 5.75
CA GLN A 102 -10.53 -19.70 6.88
C GLN A 102 -11.16 -18.30 7.00
N GLY A 103 -12.00 -17.90 6.05
CA GLY A 103 -12.71 -16.63 6.04
C GLY A 103 -12.26 -15.69 4.92
N THR A 104 -13.24 -15.09 4.24
CA THR A 104 -13.02 -14.27 3.06
C THR A 104 -12.38 -12.92 3.39
N THR A 105 -12.70 -12.31 4.53
CA THR A 105 -12.12 -11.03 4.97
C THR A 105 -10.64 -11.21 5.29
N LEU A 106 -10.29 -12.24 6.07
CA LEU A 106 -8.89 -12.56 6.35
C LEU A 106 -8.12 -12.81 5.05
N ARG A 107 -8.67 -13.64 4.17
CA ARG A 107 -8.02 -13.96 2.89
C ARG A 107 -7.82 -12.72 2.02
N LYS A 108 -8.79 -11.81 2.01
CA LYS A 108 -8.69 -10.51 1.33
C LYS A 108 -7.53 -9.68 1.90
N MET A 109 -7.45 -9.54 3.22
CA MET A 109 -6.37 -8.78 3.86
C MET A 109 -4.97 -9.36 3.59
N VAL A 110 -4.83 -10.69 3.65
CA VAL A 110 -3.57 -11.38 3.32
C VAL A 110 -3.21 -11.15 1.85
N ARG A 111 -4.17 -11.24 0.94
CA ARG A 111 -3.96 -10.96 -0.48
C ARG A 111 -3.48 -9.53 -0.68
N ASP A 112 -4.18 -8.56 -0.11
CA ASP A 112 -3.89 -7.14 -0.31
C ASP A 112 -2.49 -6.80 0.21
N ALA A 113 -2.11 -7.30 1.39
CA ALA A 113 -0.73 -7.17 1.92
C ALA A 113 0.32 -7.90 1.06
N THR A 114 -0.02 -9.08 0.51
CA THR A 114 0.87 -9.79 -0.42
C THR A 114 1.09 -8.99 -1.70
N THR A 115 0.04 -8.38 -2.23
CA THR A 115 0.12 -7.48 -3.39
C THR A 115 1.01 -6.28 -3.10
N GLU A 116 0.86 -5.63 -1.94
CA GLU A 116 1.71 -4.50 -1.53
C GLU A 116 3.20 -4.87 -1.49
N VAL A 117 3.56 -6.07 -0.99
CA VAL A 117 4.94 -6.58 -1.01
C VAL A 117 5.47 -6.76 -2.44
N VAL A 118 4.65 -7.34 -3.33
CA VAL A 118 5.00 -7.56 -4.74
C VAL A 118 5.19 -6.22 -5.46
N GLU A 119 4.25 -5.29 -5.29
CA GLU A 119 4.28 -3.96 -5.89
C GLU A 119 5.47 -3.13 -5.38
N GLY A 120 5.76 -3.19 -4.08
CA GLY A 120 6.94 -2.56 -3.50
C GLY A 120 8.24 -3.07 -4.13
N MET A 121 8.37 -4.38 -4.34
CA MET A 121 9.55 -4.95 -5.01
C MET A 121 9.66 -4.57 -6.48
N ILE A 122 8.53 -4.46 -7.19
CA ILE A 122 8.50 -3.94 -8.56
C ILE A 122 8.97 -2.48 -8.56
N GLN A 123 8.46 -1.65 -7.65
CA GLN A 123 8.82 -0.25 -7.54
C GLN A 123 10.32 -0.06 -7.26
N LEU A 124 10.88 -0.78 -6.28
CA LEU A 124 12.31 -0.76 -5.97
C LEU A 124 13.15 -1.14 -7.19
N THR A 125 12.75 -2.21 -7.87
CA THR A 125 13.40 -2.69 -9.09
C THR A 125 13.40 -1.62 -10.18
N GLU A 126 12.27 -0.96 -10.42
CA GLU A 126 12.14 0.09 -11.42
C GLU A 126 12.97 1.32 -11.08
N THR A 127 13.00 1.71 -9.81
CA THR A 127 13.85 2.80 -9.32
C THR A 127 15.32 2.50 -9.56
N ILE A 128 15.80 1.30 -9.21
CA ILE A 128 17.20 0.88 -9.43
C ILE A 128 17.54 0.86 -10.93
N LEU A 129 16.63 0.36 -11.78
CA LEU A 129 16.86 0.28 -13.22
C LEU A 129 16.84 1.64 -13.93
N SER A 130 16.28 2.68 -13.27
CA SER A 130 16.12 4.03 -13.81
C SER A 130 17.13 5.03 -13.25
N ALA A 131 17.76 4.73 -12.09
CA ALA A 131 18.70 5.62 -11.42
C ALA A 131 20.12 5.58 -12.04
N PRO A 132 20.85 6.71 -12.08
CA PRO A 132 22.27 6.73 -12.38
C PRO A 132 23.08 6.01 -11.28
N LEU A 133 23.93 5.05 -11.66
CA LEU A 133 24.70 4.17 -10.75
C LEU A 133 25.87 4.86 -10.01
N GLU A 134 25.82 6.17 -9.83
CA GLU A 134 26.92 6.95 -9.27
C GLU A 134 26.86 6.98 -7.74
N SER A 135 25.66 6.98 -7.16
CA SER A 135 25.45 6.93 -5.71
C SER A 135 24.04 6.46 -5.35
N LEU A 136 23.87 6.08 -4.08
CA LEU A 136 22.59 5.66 -3.53
C LEU A 136 21.59 6.83 -3.58
N SER A 137 20.56 6.71 -4.40
CA SER A 137 19.60 7.80 -4.58
C SER A 137 18.57 7.84 -3.43
N PRO A 138 18.03 9.03 -3.10
CA PRO A 138 16.93 9.14 -2.14
C PRO A 138 15.72 8.29 -2.53
N GLU A 139 15.39 8.22 -3.83
CA GLU A 139 14.29 7.42 -4.35
C GLU A 139 14.52 5.92 -4.12
N GLN A 140 15.77 5.47 -4.25
CA GLN A 140 16.13 4.09 -3.96
C GLN A 140 15.97 3.76 -2.47
N LEU A 141 16.35 4.68 -1.58
CA LEU A 141 16.13 4.52 -0.14
C LEU A 141 14.64 4.48 0.22
N ILE A 142 13.85 5.39 -0.36
CA ILE A 142 12.39 5.44 -0.15
C ILE A 142 11.73 4.15 -0.63
N SER A 143 12.06 3.70 -1.84
CA SER A 143 11.50 2.44 -2.38
C SER A 143 11.95 1.20 -1.62
N THR A 144 13.19 1.17 -1.11
CA THR A 144 13.66 0.08 -0.22
C THR A 144 12.86 0.09 1.09
N GLY A 145 12.66 1.27 1.69
CA GLY A 145 11.86 1.44 2.90
C GLY A 145 10.40 1.01 2.72
N GLY A 146 9.79 1.33 1.57
CA GLY A 146 8.43 0.90 1.25
C GLY A 146 8.27 -0.62 1.19
N VAL A 147 9.27 -1.36 0.68
CA VAL A 147 9.26 -2.82 0.74
C VAL A 147 9.31 -3.32 2.18
N TRP A 148 10.15 -2.73 3.02
CA TRP A 148 10.25 -3.11 4.43
C TRP A 148 8.95 -2.88 5.17
N GLU A 149 8.32 -1.72 4.96
CA GLU A 149 7.03 -1.38 5.55
C GLU A 149 5.95 -2.39 5.14
N ALA A 150 5.84 -2.72 3.84
CA ALA A 150 4.91 -3.73 3.35
C ALA A 150 5.17 -5.11 3.98
N CYS A 151 6.44 -5.51 4.15
CA CYS A 151 6.80 -6.78 4.80
C CYS A 151 6.46 -6.79 6.31
N GLU A 152 6.66 -5.66 7.01
CA GLU A 152 6.31 -5.52 8.42
C GLU A 152 4.78 -5.54 8.63
N GLN A 153 4.02 -4.93 7.71
CA GLN A 153 2.55 -4.95 7.73
C GLN A 153 1.98 -6.37 7.64
N VAL A 154 2.66 -7.30 6.96
CA VAL A 154 2.24 -8.71 6.95
C VAL A 154 2.31 -9.33 8.36
N SER A 155 3.25 -8.88 9.20
CA SER A 155 3.40 -9.38 10.57
C SER A 155 2.27 -8.91 11.49
N SER A 156 1.68 -7.75 11.22
CA SER A 156 0.57 -7.16 11.98
C SER A 156 -0.81 -7.66 11.53
N LEU A 157 -0.88 -8.51 10.51
CA LEU A 157 -2.14 -9.05 10.03
C LEU A 157 -2.88 -9.86 11.11
N PRO A 158 -4.22 -9.76 11.13
CA PRO A 158 -5.07 -10.59 11.98
C PRO A 158 -4.86 -12.08 11.66
N ARG A 159 -4.86 -12.93 12.70
CA ARG A 159 -4.55 -14.36 12.56
C ARG A 159 -5.76 -15.25 12.33
N ASP A 160 -6.96 -14.69 12.48
CA ASP A 160 -8.24 -15.32 12.23
C ASP A 160 -9.23 -14.32 11.60
N ASN A 161 -10.33 -14.84 11.06
CA ASN A 161 -11.30 -14.01 10.35
C ASN A 161 -12.16 -13.15 11.29
N GLN A 162 -12.31 -13.51 12.56
CA GLN A 162 -13.03 -12.66 13.51
C GLN A 162 -12.24 -11.37 13.76
N ALA A 163 -10.93 -11.48 14.02
CA ALA A 163 -10.04 -10.34 14.14
C ALA A 163 -9.96 -9.53 12.84
N ALA A 164 -9.97 -10.20 11.67
CA ALA A 164 -10.01 -9.51 10.38
C ALA A 164 -11.27 -8.68 10.17
N VAL A 165 -12.44 -9.24 10.49
CA VAL A 165 -13.72 -8.52 10.42
C VAL A 165 -13.75 -7.37 11.42
N ALA A 166 -13.28 -7.58 12.65
CA ALA A 166 -13.20 -6.53 13.66
C ALA A 166 -12.30 -5.36 13.20
N SER A 167 -11.14 -5.68 12.60
CA SER A 167 -10.23 -4.67 12.03
C SER A 167 -10.88 -3.90 10.87
N ALA A 168 -11.59 -4.59 9.97
CA ALA A 168 -12.28 -3.95 8.86
C ALA A 168 -13.42 -3.03 9.34
N LEU A 169 -14.19 -3.45 10.34
CA LEU A 169 -15.24 -2.64 10.95
C LEU A 169 -14.65 -1.43 11.69
N ALA A 170 -13.54 -1.60 12.41
CA ALA A 170 -12.85 -0.50 13.07
C ALA A 170 -12.34 0.55 12.07
N ALA A 171 -11.82 0.11 10.91
CA ALA A 171 -11.41 1.02 9.83
C ALA A 171 -12.61 1.79 9.25
N CYS A 172 -13.73 1.11 8.97
CA CYS A 172 -14.97 1.77 8.52
C CYS A 172 -15.48 2.78 9.55
N LEU A 173 -15.45 2.42 10.85
CA LEU A 173 -15.84 3.31 11.93
C LEU A 173 -14.92 4.54 12.03
N GLY A 174 -13.62 4.37 11.79
CA GLY A 174 -12.65 5.46 11.69
C GLY A 174 -13.03 6.46 10.61
N VAL A 175 -13.27 5.99 9.38
CA VAL A 175 -13.69 6.86 8.26
C VAL A 175 -14.97 7.65 8.59
N VAL A 176 -15.97 7.00 9.22
CA VAL A 176 -17.22 7.68 9.61
C VAL A 176 -16.96 8.73 10.70
N LYS A 177 -16.04 8.47 11.63
CA LYS A 177 -15.63 9.44 12.66
C LYS A 177 -14.93 10.65 12.03
N ASP A 178 -13.92 10.41 11.20
CA ASP A 178 -13.16 11.47 10.55
C ASP A 178 -14.08 12.36 9.70
N ALA A 179 -14.97 11.77 8.91
CA ALA A 179 -15.95 12.51 8.11
C ALA A 179 -16.96 13.29 8.96
N LEU A 180 -17.35 12.76 10.12
CA LEU A 180 -18.24 13.46 11.04
C LEU A 180 -17.54 14.64 11.70
N GLU A 181 -16.28 14.47 12.13
CA GLU A 181 -15.45 15.53 12.69
C GLU A 181 -15.19 16.62 11.64
N GLU A 182 -14.85 16.25 10.41
CA GLU A 182 -14.67 17.19 9.30
C GLU A 182 -15.95 17.99 9.01
N MET A 183 -17.12 17.35 9.02
CA MET A 183 -18.40 18.03 8.87
C MET A 183 -18.72 18.96 10.05
N GLU A 184 -18.41 18.55 11.28
CA GLU A 184 -18.59 19.39 12.48
C GLU A 184 -17.71 20.64 12.41
N HIS A 185 -16.46 20.52 11.94
CA HIS A 185 -15.59 21.66 11.68
C HIS A 185 -16.12 22.55 10.54
N ALA A 186 -16.53 21.96 9.41
CA ALA A 186 -17.03 22.71 8.25
C ALA A 186 -18.33 23.49 8.54
N VAL A 187 -19.19 22.99 9.44
CA VAL A 187 -20.40 23.72 9.88
C VAL A 187 -20.06 24.96 10.71
N VAL A 188 -18.99 24.91 11.51
CA VAL A 188 -18.53 26.05 12.30
C VAL A 188 -17.86 27.09 11.40
N GLU A 189 -16.99 26.66 10.50
CA GLU A 189 -16.23 27.55 9.61
C GLU A 189 -17.08 28.14 8.47
N GLY A 190 -18.07 27.41 7.97
CA GLY A 190 -18.93 27.86 6.87
C GLY A 190 -20.05 28.82 7.29
N GLN A 191 -20.01 29.35 8.52
CA GLN A 191 -20.92 30.41 8.96
C GLN A 191 -20.49 31.75 8.36
N ASP A 192 -21.43 32.46 7.74
CA ASP A 192 -21.21 33.83 7.28
C ASP A 192 -21.04 34.78 8.50
N PRO A 193 -19.82 35.29 8.75
CA PRO A 193 -19.54 36.16 9.89
C PRO A 193 -20.17 37.55 9.77
N TYR A 194 -20.79 37.85 8.62
CA TYR A 194 -21.44 39.12 8.33
C TYR A 194 -22.94 38.97 8.04
N SER A 195 -23.52 37.83 8.41
CA SER A 195 -24.94 37.51 8.18
C SER A 195 -25.92 38.49 8.84
N ASP A 196 -25.46 39.29 9.81
CA ASP A 196 -26.20 40.32 10.54
C ASP A 196 -26.11 41.72 9.90
N ILE A 197 -25.26 41.91 8.88
CA ILE A 197 -25.09 43.20 8.23
C ILE A 197 -26.11 43.36 7.09
N MET A 198 -26.99 44.34 7.23
CA MET A 198 -27.95 44.75 6.21
C MET A 198 -27.23 45.12 4.91
N GLU A 199 -27.66 44.57 3.78
CA GLU A 199 -27.11 44.89 2.46
C GLU A 199 -27.46 46.32 2.08
N ASP A 200 -26.46 47.11 1.70
CA ASP A 200 -26.63 48.49 1.23
C ASP A 200 -27.14 48.46 -0.23
N GLU A 201 -28.33 49.04 -0.47
CA GLU A 201 -28.97 49.09 -1.79
C GLU A 201 -28.11 49.81 -2.85
N GLU A 202 -27.14 50.64 -2.44
CA GLU A 202 -26.29 51.43 -3.34
C GLU A 202 -24.95 50.74 -3.70
N LEU A 203 -24.51 49.75 -2.91
CA LEU A 203 -23.24 49.02 -3.09
C LEU A 203 -23.39 47.61 -3.66
N GLY A 204 -24.61 47.08 -3.78
CA GLY A 204 -24.90 45.76 -4.34
C GLY A 204 -24.59 44.58 -3.41
N PHE A 205 -24.87 43.36 -3.89
CA PHE A 205 -24.71 42.12 -3.11
C PHE A 205 -23.24 41.85 -2.73
N ARG A 206 -23.01 41.32 -1.51
CA ARG A 206 -21.69 40.85 -1.09
C ARG A 206 -21.22 39.71 -2.00
N GLY A 207 -20.10 39.91 -2.69
CA GLY A 207 -19.58 38.99 -3.71
C GLY A 207 -19.06 37.63 -3.21
N ASN A 208 -19.20 37.31 -1.91
CA ASN A 208 -18.79 36.04 -1.31
C ASN A 208 -19.96 35.21 -0.76
N ARG A 209 -21.23 35.58 -1.04
CA ARG A 209 -22.41 34.85 -0.53
C ARG A 209 -22.46 33.38 -0.97
N ASP A 210 -21.86 33.07 -2.12
CA ASP A 210 -21.73 31.72 -2.66
C ASP A 210 -20.73 30.84 -1.88
N THR A 211 -19.90 31.43 -1.01
CA THR A 211 -18.91 30.71 -0.20
C THR A 211 -19.44 30.23 1.15
N TYR A 212 -20.66 30.63 1.56
CA TYR A 212 -21.25 30.28 2.85
C TYR A 212 -22.50 29.42 2.70
N TRP A 213 -22.80 28.63 3.74
CA TRP A 213 -24.02 27.84 3.79
C TRP A 213 -25.26 28.72 3.95
N SER A 214 -26.23 28.54 3.04
CA SER A 214 -27.54 29.18 3.16
C SER A 214 -28.33 28.60 4.34
N GLU A 215 -29.40 29.27 4.75
CA GLU A 215 -30.30 28.76 5.80
C GLU A 215 -30.92 27.41 5.43
N ALA A 216 -31.28 27.23 4.16
CA ALA A 216 -31.81 25.97 3.64
C ALA A 216 -30.77 24.84 3.77
N ASP A 217 -29.50 25.11 3.44
CA ASP A 217 -28.41 24.14 3.58
C ASP A 217 -28.17 23.77 5.04
N ARG A 218 -28.15 24.76 5.95
CA ARG A 218 -27.98 24.53 7.40
C ARG A 218 -29.07 23.64 7.97
N LYS A 219 -30.32 23.83 7.53
CA LYS A 219 -31.44 23.00 7.95
C LYS A 219 -31.26 21.55 7.49
N LEU A 220 -30.81 21.34 6.25
CA LEU A 220 -30.54 20.00 5.72
C LEU A 220 -29.35 19.33 6.42
N LEU A 221 -28.26 20.07 6.66
CA LEU A 221 -27.04 19.58 7.31
C LEU A 221 -27.32 18.96 8.67
N SER A 222 -28.23 19.55 9.48
CA SER A 222 -28.62 18.99 10.78
C SER A 222 -29.14 17.54 10.68
N SER A 223 -29.93 17.25 9.64
CA SER A 223 -30.49 15.91 9.39
C SER A 223 -29.42 14.95 8.86
N CYS A 224 -28.55 15.42 7.96
CA CYS A 224 -27.43 14.65 7.44
C CYS A 224 -26.44 14.26 8.56
N MET A 225 -26.13 15.19 9.47
CA MET A 225 -25.31 14.91 10.65
C MET A 225 -25.96 13.89 11.58
N GLY A 226 -27.28 13.96 11.77
CA GLY A 226 -28.03 12.95 12.51
C GLY A 226 -27.88 11.55 11.92
N LEU A 227 -27.97 11.44 10.59
CA LEU A 227 -27.73 10.18 9.88
C LEU A 227 -26.29 9.68 10.07
N MET A 228 -25.28 10.54 9.93
CA MET A 228 -23.88 10.15 10.15
C MET A 228 -23.62 9.69 11.59
N LYS A 229 -24.22 10.36 12.58
CA LYS A 229 -24.14 9.95 14.00
C LYS A 229 -24.80 8.59 14.24
N ALA A 230 -25.94 8.33 13.60
CA ALA A 230 -26.59 7.03 13.64
C ALA A 230 -25.73 5.94 12.98
N SER A 231 -25.18 6.20 11.78
CA SER A 231 -24.27 5.29 11.08
C SER A 231 -23.04 4.94 11.90
N LYS A 232 -22.50 5.87 12.70
CA LYS A 232 -21.38 5.62 13.63
C LYS A 232 -21.77 4.70 14.80
N ALA A 233 -23.03 4.71 15.21
CA ALA A 233 -23.53 3.94 16.35
C ALA A 233 -23.93 2.50 15.96
N CYS A 234 -24.16 2.25 14.67
CA CYS A 234 -24.43 0.93 14.09
C CYS A 234 -23.14 0.12 13.91
#